data_AF-A0A380FBL5-F1
#
_entry.id   AF-A0A380FBL5-F1
#
_cell.length_a   1.000
_cell.length_b   1.000
_cell.length_c   1.000
_cell.angle_alpha   90.00
_cell.angle_beta   90.00
_cell.angle_gamma   90.00
#
_symmetry.space_group_name_H-M   'P 1'
#
loop_
_entity.id
_entity.type
_entity.pdbx_description
1 polymer ?
#
loop_
_entity_poly.entity_id
_entity_poly.type
_entity_poly.pdbx_seq_one_letter_code
_entity_poly.pdbx_strand_id
1 'polypeptide(L)'
;MLAQGLVFSIIGMILLIVVIINQMPVLYFIIPLSIIGIVQGYGFSPLTNLGMYNVNKENNGMASGLVNFSHQIGASSGIVIELILANAFINILALKDNVNTFTVLTVVVGLLIFIIMFIAVIGLQLKMRNLKD
;
A
#
# COMPACT_ATOMS: atom_id res chain seq x y z
N MET A 1 -13.36 -5.32 -6.27
CA MET A 1 -12.01 -5.86 -6.01
C MET A 1 -11.07 -4.81 -5.44
N LEU A 2 -10.64 -3.79 -6.20
CA LEU A 2 -9.65 -2.81 -5.71
C LEU A 2 -10.08 -2.07 -4.43
N ALA A 3 -11.31 -1.54 -4.39
CA ALA A 3 -11.83 -0.84 -3.21
C ALA A 3 -11.96 -1.76 -1.98
N GLN A 4 -12.38 -3.01 -2.16
CA GLN A 4 -12.46 -4.01 -1.09
C GLN A 4 -11.06 -4.34 -0.55
N GLY A 5 -10.08 -4.53 -1.45
CA GLY A 5 -8.69 -4.72 -1.06
C GLY A 5 -8.19 -3.57 -0.19
N LEU A 6 -8.42 -2.32 -0.60
CA LEU A 6 -8.01 -1.16 0.19
C LEU A 6 -8.63 -1.13 1.60
N VAL A 7 -9.90 -1.54 1.76
CA VAL A 7 -10.52 -1.66 3.09
C VAL A 7 -9.78 -2.69 3.95
N PHE A 8 -9.45 -3.87 3.41
CA PHE A 8 -8.70 -4.86 4.17
C PHE A 8 -7.26 -4.43 4.47
N SER A 9 -6.60 -3.70 3.56
CA SER A 9 -5.28 -3.09 3.84
C SER A 9 -5.38 -2.11 5.01
N ILE A 10 -6.41 -1.26 5.03
CA ILE A 10 -6.64 -0.31 6.13
C ILE A 10 -6.83 -1.05 7.45
N ILE A 11 -7.63 -2.12 7.48
CA ILE A 11 -7.81 -2.95 8.68
C ILE A 11 -6.47 -3.56 9.13
N GLY A 12 -5.69 -4.13 8.20
CA GLY A 12 -4.38 -4.70 8.50
C GLY A 12 -3.40 -3.66 9.08
N MET A 13 -3.38 -2.46 8.53
CA MET A 13 -2.55 -1.35 9.03
C MET A 13 -2.99 -0.88 10.42
N ILE A 14 -4.29 -0.76 10.68
CA ILE A 14 -4.82 -0.40 12.01
C ILE A 14 -4.39 -1.44 13.05
N LEU A 15 -4.54 -2.73 12.73
CA LEU A 15 -4.09 -3.81 13.60
C LEU A 15 -2.58 -3.78 13.83
N LEU A 16 -1.79 -3.48 12.79
CA LEU A 16 -0.34 -3.35 12.89
C LEU A 16 0.06 -2.20 13.83
N ILE A 17 -0.61 -1.06 13.75
CA ILE A 17 -0.40 0.08 14.66
C ILE A 17 -0.67 -0.33 16.11
N VAL A 18 -1.78 -1.05 16.37
CA VAL A 18 -2.12 -1.54 17.71
C VAL A 18 -1.00 -2.43 18.26
N VAL A 19 -0.50 -3.37 17.45
CA VAL A 19 0.58 -4.28 17.84
C VAL A 19 1.87 -3.52 18.17
N ILE A 20 2.23 -2.52 17.36
CA ILE A 20 3.45 -1.71 17.55
C ILE A 20 3.34 -0.83 18.80
N ILE A 21 2.24 -0.07 18.97
CA ILE A 21 2.07 0.86 20.09
C ILE A 21 2.07 0.12 21.44
N ASN A 22 1.45 -1.06 21.48
CA ASN A 22 1.38 -1.87 22.70
C ASN A 22 2.63 -2.75 22.91
N GLN A 23 3.66 -2.64 22.06
CA GLN A 23 4.91 -3.41 22.15
C GLN A 23 4.66 -4.92 22.28
N MET A 24 3.68 -5.42 21.53
CA MET A 24 3.24 -6.82 21.66
C MET A 24 4.33 -7.79 21.15
N PRO A 25 4.34 -9.04 21.64
CA PRO A 25 5.25 -10.06 21.14
C PRO A 25 5.15 -10.27 19.62
N VAL A 26 6.26 -10.70 18.99
CA VAL A 26 6.37 -10.87 17.53
C VAL A 26 5.26 -11.76 16.92
N LEU A 27 4.72 -12.72 17.68
CA LEU A 27 3.65 -13.60 17.22
C LEU A 27 2.37 -12.83 16.85
N TYR A 28 2.10 -11.70 17.51
CA TYR A 28 0.93 -10.87 17.23
C TYR A 28 1.03 -10.11 15.90
N PHE A 29 2.21 -10.02 15.29
CA PHE A 29 2.40 -9.43 13.96
C PHE A 29 1.90 -10.34 12.83
N ILE A 30 1.73 -11.65 13.08
CA ILE A 30 1.33 -12.61 12.04
C ILE A 30 -0.01 -12.23 11.43
N ILE A 31 -0.99 -11.87 12.26
CA ILE A 31 -2.35 -11.53 11.82
C ILE A 31 -2.35 -10.29 10.91
N PRO A 32 -1.87 -9.10 11.35
CA PRO A 32 -1.89 -7.92 10.51
C PRO A 32 -1.05 -8.09 9.23
N LEU A 33 0.14 -8.71 9.33
CA LEU A 33 1.01 -8.91 8.16
C LEU A 33 0.41 -9.89 7.16
N SER A 34 -0.30 -10.92 7.63
CA SER A 34 -1.00 -11.87 6.75
C SER A 34 -2.17 -11.21 6.03
N ILE A 35 -2.96 -10.38 6.72
CA ILE A 35 -4.05 -9.60 6.08
C ILE A 35 -3.47 -8.70 4.99
N ILE A 36 -2.42 -7.94 5.31
CA ILE A 36 -1.76 -7.05 4.35
C ILE A 36 -1.23 -7.83 3.14
N GLY A 37 -0.51 -8.95 3.38
CA GLY A 37 0.08 -9.76 2.31
C GLY A 37 -0.95 -10.40 1.37
N ILE A 38 -2.01 -11.00 1.93
CA ILE A 38 -3.10 -11.61 1.14
C ILE A 38 -3.73 -10.56 0.22
N VAL A 39 -4.04 -9.39 0.77
CA VAL A 39 -4.69 -8.30 0.05
C VAL A 39 -3.82 -7.72 -1.06
N GLN A 40 -2.52 -7.56 -0.82
CA GLN A 40 -1.57 -7.13 -1.85
C GLN A 40 -1.54 -8.11 -3.02
N GLY A 41 -1.57 -9.43 -2.75
CA GLY A 41 -1.66 -10.46 -3.80
C GLY A 41 -2.89 -10.29 -4.70
N TYR A 42 -4.05 -9.96 -4.12
CA TYR A 42 -5.28 -9.66 -4.87
C TYR A 42 -5.17 -8.39 -5.73
N GLY A 43 -4.33 -7.43 -5.36
CA GLY A 43 -4.09 -6.21 -6.12
C GLY A 43 -3.09 -6.39 -7.27
N PHE A 44 -1.97 -7.07 -7.00
CA PHE A 44 -0.89 -7.26 -7.99
C PHE A 44 -1.33 -8.11 -9.19
N SER A 45 -2.08 -9.19 -8.97
CA SER A 45 -2.51 -10.06 -10.06
C SER A 45 -3.28 -9.34 -11.19
N PRO A 46 -4.38 -8.59 -10.91
CA PRO A 46 -5.09 -7.86 -11.96
C PRO A 46 -4.27 -6.72 -12.58
N LEU A 47 -3.40 -6.05 -11.82
CA LEU A 47 -2.52 -5.00 -12.36
C LEU A 47 -1.48 -5.56 -13.33
N THR A 48 -0.87 -6.70 -13.00
CA THR A 48 0.04 -7.42 -13.91
C THR A 48 -0.71 -7.85 -15.16
N ASN A 49 -1.91 -8.42 -15.03
CA ASN A 49 -2.72 -8.82 -16.18
C ASN A 49 -3.08 -7.63 -17.09
N LEU A 50 -3.37 -6.47 -16.51
CA LEU A 50 -3.59 -5.23 -17.25
C LEU A 50 -2.31 -4.74 -17.94
N GLY A 51 -1.16 -4.79 -17.27
CA GLY A 51 0.13 -4.43 -17.86
C GLY A 51 0.58 -5.35 -19.00
N MET A 52 0.08 -6.59 -18.99
CA MET A 52 0.29 -7.59 -20.05
C MET A 52 -0.81 -7.60 -21.10
N TYR A 53 -1.78 -6.69 -21.02
CA TYR A 53 -2.92 -6.67 -21.94
C TYR A 53 -2.45 -6.47 -23.39
N ASN A 54 -2.95 -7.32 -24.28
CA ASN A 54 -2.66 -7.29 -25.72
C ASN A 54 -1.17 -7.50 -26.09
N VAL A 55 -0.40 -8.18 -25.24
CA VAL A 55 0.99 -8.57 -25.55
C VAL A 55 1.01 -9.89 -26.33
N ASN A 56 1.70 -9.90 -27.48
CA ASN A 56 1.92 -11.10 -28.28
C ASN A 56 2.84 -12.09 -27.54
N LYS A 57 2.66 -13.40 -27.79
CA LYS A 57 3.44 -14.47 -27.13
C LYS A 57 4.96 -14.29 -27.22
N GLU A 58 5.44 -13.79 -28.36
CA GLU A 58 6.86 -13.52 -28.64
C GLU A 58 7.46 -12.45 -27.69
N ASN A 59 6.64 -11.50 -27.24
CA ASN A 59 7.06 -10.37 -26.40
C ASN A 59 6.75 -10.57 -24.91
N ASN A 60 6.14 -11.70 -24.53
CA ASN A 60 5.71 -11.94 -23.15
C ASN A 60 6.85 -11.82 -22.12
N GLY A 61 8.05 -12.30 -22.47
CA GLY A 61 9.22 -12.20 -21.60
C GLY A 61 9.65 -10.75 -21.35
N MET A 62 9.69 -9.94 -22.42
CA MET A 62 10.08 -8.53 -22.32
C MET A 62 9.02 -7.71 -21.57
N ALA A 63 7.74 -7.91 -21.88
CA ALA A 63 6.65 -7.19 -21.23
C ALA A 63 6.55 -7.53 -19.72
N SER A 64 6.68 -8.81 -19.35
CA SER A 64 6.72 -9.22 -17.95
C SER A 64 7.94 -8.64 -17.21
N GLY A 65 9.10 -8.59 -17.90
CA GLY A 65 10.29 -7.90 -17.41
C GLY A 65 10.04 -6.42 -17.11
N LEU A 66 9.39 -5.70 -18.03
CA LEU A 66 9.02 -4.30 -17.85
C LEU A 66 8.02 -4.10 -16.70
N VAL A 67 6.98 -4.93 -16.60
CA VAL A 67 6.00 -4.86 -15.50
C VAL A 67 6.69 -5.07 -14.15
N ASN A 68 7.55 -6.08 -14.04
CA ASN A 68 8.31 -6.33 -12.82
C ASN A 68 9.27 -5.19 -12.49
N PHE A 69 9.93 -4.62 -13.50
CA PHE A 69 10.79 -3.45 -13.32
C PHE A 69 9.99 -2.25 -12.80
N SER A 70 8.82 -1.97 -13.39
CA SER A 70 7.90 -0.91 -12.92
C SER A 70 7.46 -1.14 -11.48
N HIS A 71 7.13 -2.38 -11.09
CA HIS A 71 6.80 -2.70 -9.70
C HIS A 71 7.98 -2.44 -8.75
N GLN A 72 9.21 -2.83 -9.11
CA GLN A 72 10.39 -2.61 -8.26
C GLN A 72 10.73 -1.13 -8.10
N ILE A 73 10.64 -0.34 -9.18
CA ILE A 73 10.81 1.12 -9.12
C ILE A 73 9.71 1.74 -8.26
N GLY A 74 8.46 1.32 -8.43
CA GLY A 74 7.35 1.79 -7.61
C GLY A 74 7.51 1.46 -6.13
N ALA A 75 7.89 0.22 -5.80
CA ALA A 75 8.08 -0.24 -4.43
C ALA A 75 9.23 0.51 -3.74
N SER A 76 10.39 0.60 -4.38
CA SER A 76 11.55 1.31 -3.82
C SER A 76 11.28 2.80 -3.63
N SER A 77 10.69 3.45 -4.63
CA SER A 77 10.34 4.88 -4.54
C SER A 77 9.28 5.13 -3.47
N GLY A 78 8.28 4.25 -3.37
CA GLY A 78 7.22 4.32 -2.36
C GLY A 78 7.78 4.27 -0.94
N ILE A 79 8.69 3.34 -0.66
CA ILE A 79 9.36 3.23 0.64
C ILE A 79 10.12 4.52 0.97
N VAL A 80 10.91 5.06 0.02
CA VAL A 80 11.67 6.29 0.26
C VAL A 80 10.74 7.47 0.57
N ILE A 81 9.65 7.63 -0.19
CA ILE A 81 8.65 8.68 0.06
C ILE A 81 8.01 8.52 1.44
N GLU A 82 7.62 7.30 1.80
CA GLU A 82 7.00 7.00 3.09
C GLU A 82 7.94 7.34 4.26
N LEU A 83 9.23 6.98 4.17
CA LEU A 83 10.23 7.29 5.18
C LEU A 83 10.49 8.80 5.30
N ILE A 84 10.58 9.52 4.16
CA ILE A 84 10.73 10.98 4.15
C ILE A 84 9.53 11.65 4.84
N LEU A 85 8.32 11.22 4.51
CA LEU A 85 7.10 11.77 5.11
C LEU A 85 7.05 11.49 6.61
N ALA A 86 7.35 10.26 7.05
CA ALA A 86 7.39 9.91 8.47
C ALA A 86 8.38 10.80 9.23
N ASN A 87 9.59 10.99 8.70
CA ASN A 87 10.59 11.88 9.29
C ASN A 87 10.14 13.35 9.29
N ALA A 88 9.49 13.82 8.22
CA ALA A 88 8.94 15.17 8.17
C ALA A 88 7.89 15.38 9.28
N PHE A 89 7.02 14.41 9.53
CA PHE A 89 6.05 14.47 10.62
C PHE A 89 6.69 14.52 12.00
N ILE A 90 7.78 13.75 12.26
CA ILE A 90 8.53 13.84 13.51
C ILE A 90 8.99 15.28 13.76
N ASN A 91 9.60 15.88 12.74
CA ASN A 91 10.16 17.23 12.83
C ASN A 91 9.08 18.30 13.01
N ILE A 92 8.02 18.25 12.20
CA ILE A 92 6.93 19.24 12.24
C ILE A 92 6.18 19.20 13.58
N LEU A 93 5.96 18.00 14.12
CA LEU A 93 5.22 17.80 15.37
C LEU A 93 6.12 17.85 16.61
N ALA A 94 7.42 18.15 16.45
CA ALA A 94 8.43 18.16 17.51
C ALA A 94 8.39 16.87 18.38
N LEU A 95 8.18 15.72 17.74
CA LEU A 95 8.11 14.43 18.42
C LEU A 95 9.51 13.93 18.76
N LYS A 96 9.61 13.08 19.79
CA LYS A 96 10.89 12.46 20.15
C LYS A 96 11.36 11.54 19.01
N ASP A 97 12.45 11.92 18.37
CA ASP A 97 13.10 11.11 17.33
C ASP A 97 13.75 9.86 17.96
N ASN A 98 13.05 8.74 17.82
CA ASN A 98 13.53 7.42 18.23
C ASN A 98 12.87 6.37 17.34
N VAL A 99 13.42 5.15 17.37
CA VAL A 99 12.99 4.04 16.51
C VAL A 99 11.49 3.76 16.66
N ASN A 100 10.94 3.77 17.88
CA ASN A 100 9.52 3.47 18.09
C ASN A 100 8.61 4.56 17.48
N THR A 101 8.92 5.84 17.73
CA THR A 101 8.18 6.97 17.13
C THR A 101 8.24 6.91 15.61
N PHE A 102 9.43 6.64 15.06
CA PHE A 102 9.65 6.54 13.62
C PHE A 102 8.84 5.38 13.02
N THR A 103 8.93 4.18 13.59
CA THR A 103 8.18 3.01 13.13
C THR A 103 6.66 3.25 13.17
N VAL A 104 6.13 3.83 14.25
CA VAL A 104 4.70 4.15 14.34
C VAL A 104 4.30 5.15 13.25
N LEU A 105 5.07 6.22 13.05
CA LEU A 105 4.76 7.22 12.04
C LEU A 105 4.88 6.70 10.61
N THR A 106 5.84 5.82 10.31
CA THR A 106 5.89 5.15 9.01
C THR A 106 4.59 4.41 8.73
N VAL A 107 4.12 3.57 9.67
CA VAL A 107 2.87 2.82 9.48
C VAL A 107 1.64 3.74 9.41
N VAL A 108 1.61 4.83 10.19
CA VAL A 108 0.54 5.83 10.13
C VAL A 108 0.51 6.55 8.77
N VAL A 109 1.67 6.92 8.22
CA VAL A 109 1.75 7.51 6.87
C VAL A 109 1.24 6.52 5.83
N GLY A 110 1.65 5.26 5.88
CA GLY A 110 1.13 4.21 5.00
C GLY A 110 -0.39 4.02 5.11
N LEU A 111 -0.95 4.07 6.33
CA LEU A 111 -2.39 4.04 6.55
C LEU A 111 -3.10 5.24 5.89
N LEU A 112 -2.57 6.46 6.04
CA LEU A 112 -3.13 7.65 5.42
C LEU A 112 -3.10 7.56 3.89
N ILE A 113 -2.01 7.04 3.31
CA ILE A 113 -1.90 6.79 1.87
C ILE A 113 -3.00 5.83 1.42
N PHE A 114 -3.23 4.71 2.12
CA PHE A 114 -4.31 3.78 1.77
C PHE A 114 -5.70 4.40 1.88
N ILE A 115 -5.95 5.25 2.88
CA ILE A 115 -7.23 5.97 3.01
C ILE A 115 -7.43 6.94 1.84
N ILE A 116 -6.40 7.73 1.48
CA ILE A 116 -6.44 8.65 0.35
C ILE A 116 -6.70 7.88 -0.95
N MET A 117 -6.00 6.76 -1.16
CA MET A 117 -6.20 5.88 -2.31
C MET A 117 -7.63 5.34 -2.36
N PHE A 118 -8.19 4.91 -1.22
CA PHE A 118 -9.55 4.42 -1.14
C PHE A 118 -10.56 5.50 -1.55
N ILE A 119 -10.43 6.71 -1.02
CA ILE A 119 -11.29 7.84 -1.36
C ILE A 119 -11.19 8.17 -2.85
N ALA A 120 -9.97 8.23 -3.40
CA ALA A 120 -9.74 8.50 -4.82
C ALA A 120 -10.39 7.44 -5.73
N VAL A 121 -10.24 6.16 -5.38
CA VAL A 121 -10.83 5.04 -6.13
C VAL A 121 -12.35 5.09 -6.10
N ILE A 122 -12.96 5.35 -4.94
CA ILE A 122 -14.42 5.49 -4.83
C ILE A 122 -14.91 6.70 -5.63
N GLY A 123 -14.23 7.85 -5.53
CA GLY A 123 -14.57 9.06 -6.28
C GLY A 123 -14.53 8.83 -7.80
N LEU A 124 -13.50 8.13 -8.29
CA LEU A 124 -13.40 7.75 -9.70
C LEU A 124 -14.53 6.80 -10.13
N GLN A 125 -14.86 5.80 -9.30
CA GLN A 125 -15.95 4.86 -9.60
C GLN A 125 -17.30 5.57 -9.69
N LEU A 126 -17.58 6.51 -8.79
CA LEU A 126 -18.80 7.31 -8.84
C LEU A 126 -18.86 8.19 -10.08
N LYS A 127 -17.76 8.88 -10.42
CA LYS A 127 -17.66 9.69 -11.64
C LYS A 127 -17.90 8.85 -12.90
N MET A 128 -17.32 7.65 -12.98
CA MET A 128 -17.50 6.76 -14.13
C MET A 128 -18.92 6.22 -14.26
N ARG A 129 -19.67 6.07 -13.16
CA ARG A 129 -21.09 5.69 -13.22
C ARG A 129 -21.92 6.81 -13.80
N ASN A 130 -21.74 8.05 -13.32
CA ASN A 130 -22.47 9.21 -13.81
C ASN A 130 -22.20 9.57 -15.30
N LEU A 131 -21.11 9.07 -15.89
CA LEU A 131 -20.82 9.25 -17.33
C LEU A 131 -21.52 8.22 -18.22
N LYS A 132 -22.09 7.16 -17.63
CA LYS A 132 -22.81 6.09 -18.34
C LYS A 132 -24.32 6.27 -18.30
N ASP A 133 -24.80 7.17 -17.44
CA ASP A 133 -26.21 7.60 -17.32
C ASP A 133 -26.44 8.87 -18.14
#